data_AF-A0A6B2SG18-F1
#
_entry.id   AF-A0A6B2SG18-F1
#
_cell.length_a   1.000
_cell.length_b   1.000
_cell.length_c   1.000
_cell.angle_alpha   90.00
_cell.angle_beta   90.00
_cell.angle_gamma   90.00
#
_symmetry.space_group_name_H-M   'P 1'
#
loop_
_entity.id
_entity.type
_entity.pdbx_description
1 polymer ?
#
loop_
_entity_poly.entity_id
_entity_poly.type
_entity_poly.pdbx_seq_one_letter_code
_entity_poly.pdbx_strand_id
1 'polypeptide(L)' 'PAARLAAEGAHDLLLEECFGPVTVVARYADDAEITAVLSRLPGNLTATVQLSSDEAAGESGRGVELLAELTPLAGRV' A
#
# COMPACT_ATOMS: atom_id res chain seq x y z
N PRO A 1 -10.27 3.83 8.33
CA PRO A 1 -9.40 2.65 8.61
C PRO A 1 -9.22 1.85 7.32
N ALA A 2 -8.02 1.31 7.09
CA ALA A 2 -7.66 0.58 5.87
C ALA A 2 -8.56 -0.64 5.60
N ALA A 3 -9.08 -1.29 6.66
CA ALA A 3 -10.08 -2.35 6.53
C ALA A 3 -11.32 -1.98 5.68
N ARG A 4 -11.73 -0.69 5.63
CA ARG A 4 -12.84 -0.24 4.77
C ARG A 4 -12.51 -0.23 3.28
N LEU A 5 -11.23 -0.16 2.94
CA LEU A 5 -10.71 -0.25 1.59
C LEU A 5 -10.43 -1.70 1.19
N ALA A 6 -10.37 -2.65 2.13
CA ALA A 6 -10.13 -4.06 1.87
C ALA A 6 -11.38 -4.86 1.44
N ALA A 7 -12.57 -4.26 1.57
CA ALA A 7 -13.85 -4.86 1.16
C ALA A 7 -14.46 -4.09 -0.01
N GLU A 8 -15.06 -4.80 -0.96
CA GLU A 8 -15.86 -4.21 -2.03
C GLU A 8 -17.01 -3.37 -1.46
N GLY A 9 -17.34 -2.26 -2.15
CA GLY A 9 -18.48 -1.43 -1.85
C GLY A 9 -18.17 0.06 -1.83
N ALA A 10 -18.68 0.76 -0.81
CA ALA A 10 -18.81 2.22 -0.83
C ALA A 10 -17.49 3.02 -0.96
N HIS A 11 -16.33 2.38 -0.79
CA HIS A 11 -15.03 3.04 -0.84
C HIS A 11 -14.20 2.66 -2.08
N ASP A 12 -14.76 1.89 -3.02
CA ASP A 12 -14.01 1.38 -4.18
C ASP A 12 -13.45 2.52 -5.06
N LEU A 13 -14.21 3.60 -5.23
CA LEU A 13 -13.76 4.79 -5.96
C LEU A 13 -12.51 5.46 -5.37
N LEU A 14 -12.18 5.20 -4.10
CA LEU A 14 -10.96 5.73 -3.48
C LEU A 14 -9.69 4.96 -3.90
N LEU A 15 -9.84 3.81 -4.56
CA LEU A 15 -8.74 3.02 -5.11
C LEU A 15 -8.51 3.30 -6.61
N GLU A 16 -9.41 4.06 -7.23
CA GLU A 16 -9.26 4.50 -8.62
C GLU A 16 -8.39 5.76 -8.71
N GLU A 17 -7.69 5.92 -9.83
CA GLU A 17 -6.89 7.10 -10.08
C GLU A 17 -7.78 8.33 -10.28
N CYS A 18 -7.47 9.41 -9.55
CA CYS A 18 -8.14 10.69 -9.69
C CYS A 18 -7.15 11.73 -10.24
N PHE A 19 -7.37 12.21 -11.46
CA PHE A 19 -6.59 13.29 -12.07
C PHE A 19 -6.99 14.65 -11.48
N GLY A 20 -6.39 15.00 -10.34
CA GLY A 20 -6.66 16.25 -9.62
C GLY A 20 -5.85 16.36 -8.32
N PRO A 21 -6.01 17.44 -7.55
CA PRO A 21 -5.26 17.67 -6.32
C PRO A 21 -5.85 16.88 -5.12
N VAL A 22 -5.98 15.57 -5.27
CA VAL A 22 -6.56 14.67 -4.26
C VAL A 22 -5.55 13.60 -3.86
N THR A 23 -5.53 13.28 -2.56
CA THR A 23 -4.75 12.17 -2.02
C THR A 23 -5.58 11.44 -0.98
N VAL A 24 -5.46 10.12 -0.94
CA VAL A 24 -6.12 9.26 0.06
C VAL A 24 -5.06 8.81 1.06
N VAL A 25 -5.34 9.02 2.35
CA VAL A 25 -4.50 8.49 3.44
C VAL A 25 -5.26 7.40 4.17
N ALA A 26 -4.77 6.17 4.08
CA ALA A 26 -5.32 5.02 4.77
C ALA A 26 -4.44 4.62 5.95
N ARG A 27 -4.99 4.70 7.17
CA ARG A 27 -4.35 4.14 8.37
C ARG A 27 -4.71 2.67 8.49
N TYR A 28 -3.71 1.80 8.49
CA TYR A 28 -3.84 0.39 8.82
C TYR A 28 -3.42 0.13 10.27
N ALA A 29 -4.08 -0.81 10.93
CA ALA A 29 -3.79 -1.17 12.32
C ALA A 29 -2.72 -2.26 12.42
N ASP A 30 -2.62 -3.09 11.39
CA ASP A 30 -1.76 -4.26 11.37
C ASP A 30 -1.37 -4.64 9.93
N ASP A 31 -0.54 -5.67 9.88
CA ASP A 31 0.02 -6.26 8.68
C ASP A 31 -1.03 -6.84 7.74
N ALA A 32 -2.10 -7.41 8.29
CA ALA A 32 -3.15 -8.02 7.48
C ALA A 32 -3.96 -6.96 6.75
N GLU A 33 -4.22 -5.81 7.38
CA GLU A 33 -4.93 -4.70 6.75
C GLU A 33 -4.17 -4.11 5.56
N ILE A 34 -2.86 -3.90 5.67
CA ILE A 34 -2.07 -3.36 4.54
C ILE A 34 -2.02 -4.36 3.38
N THR A 35 -1.75 -5.64 3.64
CA THR A 35 -1.74 -6.67 2.61
C THR A 35 -3.09 -6.80 1.90
N ALA A 36 -4.20 -6.72 2.65
CA ALA A 36 -5.54 -6.79 2.09
C ALA A 36 -5.91 -5.56 1.24
N VAL A 37 -5.34 -4.38 1.51
CA VAL A 37 -5.51 -3.21 0.64
C VAL A 37 -4.62 -3.31 -0.59
N LEU A 38 -3.36 -3.71 -0.45
CA LEU A 38 -2.43 -3.87 -1.57
C LEU A 38 -2.95 -4.88 -2.60
N SER A 39 -3.61 -5.96 -2.17
CA SER A 39 -4.20 -6.95 -3.07
C SER A 39 -5.36 -6.44 -3.92
N ARG A 40 -5.95 -5.29 -3.54
CA ARG A 40 -7.03 -4.63 -4.30
C ARG A 40 -6.54 -3.53 -5.22
N LEU A 41 -5.30 -3.07 -5.06
CA LEU A 41 -4.76 -2.02 -5.92
C LEU A 41 -4.52 -2.58 -7.33
N PRO A 42 -4.92 -1.84 -8.39
CA PRO A 42 -4.52 -2.19 -9.74
C PRO A 42 -3.00 -2.02 -9.92
N GLY A 43 -2.47 -2.41 -11.08
CA GLY A 43 -1.09 -2.13 -11.43
C GLY A 43 -0.81 -0.62 -11.44
N ASN A 44 0.29 -0.22 -10.80
CA ASN A 44 0.73 1.17 -10.66
C ASN A 44 2.00 1.44 -11.46
N LEU A 45 2.23 2.71 -11.80
CA LEU A 45 3.53 3.12 -12.37
C LEU A 45 4.63 3.02 -11.32
N THR A 46 4.34 3.44 -10.10
CA THR A 46 5.31 3.53 -9.01
C THR A 46 4.69 3.09 -7.69
N ALA A 47 5.49 2.43 -6.86
CA ALA A 47 5.29 2.38 -5.42
C ALA A 47 6.41 3.16 -4.74
N THR A 48 6.20 3.61 -3.50
CA THR A 48 7.24 4.25 -2.72
C THR A 48 7.10 3.81 -1.28
N VAL A 49 8.19 3.30 -0.71
CA VAL A 49 8.26 2.88 0.69
C VAL A 49 9.23 3.79 1.41
N GLN A 50 8.81 4.28 2.57
CA GLN A 50 9.68 5.04 3.45
C GLN A 50 10.01 4.21 4.67
N LEU A 51 11.29 3.85 4.79
CA LEU A 51 11.82 2.98 5.81
C LEU A 51 12.91 3.70 6.59
N SER A 52 13.02 3.39 7.87
CA SER A 52 14.23 3.67 8.65
C SER A 52 15.41 2.84 8.14
N SER A 53 16.62 3.18 8.59
CA SER A 53 17.83 2.41 8.25
C SER A 53 17.74 0.96 8.72
N ASP A 54 17.21 0.72 9.92
CA ASP A 54 17.10 -0.63 10.49
C ASP A 54 16.07 -1.47 9.73
N GLU A 55 14.95 -0.88 9.30
CA GLU A 55 13.95 -1.56 8.46
C GLU A 55 14.49 -1.87 7.07
N ALA A 56 15.27 -0.96 6.47
CA ALA A 56 15.90 -1.17 5.18
C ALA A 56 17.00 -2.25 5.25
N ALA A 57 17.68 -2.39 6.39
CA ALA A 57 18.64 -3.45 6.66
C ALA A 57 17.98 -4.80 7.01
N GLY A 58 16.66 -4.81 7.23
CA GLY A 58 15.91 -6.01 7.65
C GLY A 58 16.14 -6.38 9.12
N GLU A 59 16.63 -5.46 9.92
CA GLU A 59 16.92 -5.66 11.34
C GLU A 59 15.70 -5.44 12.24
N SER A 60 14.69 -4.71 11.74
CA SER A 60 13.41 -4.49 12.42
C SER A 60 12.27 -4.23 11.43
N GLY A 61 11.02 -4.29 11.92
CA GLY A 61 9.84 -4.00 11.13
C GLY A 61 9.62 -4.99 9.97
N ARG A 62 8.95 -4.52 8.90
CA ARG A 62 8.53 -5.34 7.75
C ARG A 62 8.91 -4.74 6.39
N GLY A 63 10.03 -4.00 6.36
CA GLY A 63 10.47 -3.30 5.15
C GLY A 63 10.66 -4.25 3.97
N VAL A 64 11.24 -5.42 4.22
CA VAL A 64 11.51 -6.44 3.19
C VAL A 64 10.22 -7.05 2.64
N GLU A 65 9.27 -7.39 3.51
CA GLU A 65 7.98 -7.96 3.12
C GLU A 65 7.16 -6.94 2.31
N LEU A 66 7.12 -5.67 2.74
CA LEU A 66 6.42 -4.61 2.01
C LEU A 66 7.01 -4.39 0.61
N LEU A 67 8.34 -4.40 0.47
CA LEU A 67 8.99 -4.32 -0.83
C LEU A 67 8.61 -5.51 -1.72
N ALA A 68 8.54 -6.72 -1.17
CA ALA A 68 8.14 -7.92 -1.91
C ALA A 68 6.67 -7.86 -2.37
N GLU A 69 5.76 -7.36 -1.52
CA GLU A 69 4.33 -7.17 -1.86
C GLU A 69 4.13 -6.08 -2.93
N LEU A 70 4.93 -5.01 -2.92
CA LEU A 70 4.81 -3.88 -3.87
C LEU A 70 5.49 -4.12 -5.22
N THR A 71 6.54 -4.94 -5.27
CA THR A 71 7.28 -5.25 -6.50
C THR A 71 6.39 -5.77 -7.65
N PRO A 72 5.43 -6.69 -7.44
CA PRO A 72 4.53 -7.11 -8.52
C PRO A 72 3.47 -6.06 -8.89
N LEU A 73 3.22 -5.07 -8.03
CA LEU A 73 2.18 -4.06 -8.21
C LEU A 73 2.67 -2.81 -8.95
N ALA A 74 3.98 -2.58 -9.05
CA ALA A 74 4.53 -1.35 -9.63
C ALA A 74 5.70 -1.60 -10.58
N GLY A 75 5.75 -0.81 -11.67
CA GLY A 75 6.89 -0.84 -12.60
C GLY A 75 8.20 -0.29 -12.00
N ARG A 76 8.09 0.55 -10.97
CA ARG A 76 9.22 1.07 -10.19
C ARG A 76 8.85 1.12 -8.71
N VAL A 77 9.69 0.49 -7.88
CA VAL A 77 9.63 0.61 -6.42
C VAL A 77 10.81 1.45 -5.96
#